data_AF-A0AAC9NAA8-F1
#
_entry.id   AF-A0AAC9NAA8-F1
#
_cell.length_a   1.000
_cell.length_b   1.000
_cell.length_c   1.000
_cell.angle_alpha   90.00
_cell.angle_beta   90.00
_cell.angle_gamma   90.00
#
_symmetry.space_group_name_H-M   'P 1'
#
loop_
_entity.id
_entity.type
_entity.pdbx_description
1 polymer ?
#
loop_
_entity_poly.entity_id
_entity_poly.type
_entity_poly.pdbx_seq_one_letter_code
_entity_poly.pdbx_strand_id
1 'polypeptide(L)' 'MLTKMELRNLKKYSWINSDMVLQIGEDIEGKFYIRPIRWSGTYSSGKLKEGKCIARFDTREDAEYALINICGYSKGF' A
#
# COMPACT_ATOMS: atom_id res chain seq x y z
N MET A 1 -8.28 -11.16 1.20
CA MET A 1 -8.34 -11.12 2.68
C MET A 1 -6.93 -10.83 3.22
N LEU A 2 -6.75 -9.79 4.05
CA LEU A 2 -5.41 -9.36 4.50
C LEU A 2 -4.76 -10.39 5.43
N THR A 3 -3.47 -10.65 5.22
CA THR A 3 -2.68 -11.45 6.16
C THR A 3 -2.39 -10.66 7.45
N LYS A 4 -2.07 -11.37 8.54
CA LYS A 4 -1.65 -10.73 9.80
C LYS A 4 -0.43 -9.82 9.61
N MET A 5 0.48 -10.18 8.71
CA MET A 5 1.66 -9.41 8.38
C MET A 5 1.30 -8.08 7.69
N GLU A 6 0.44 -8.14 6.67
CA GLU A 6 -0.02 -6.95 5.94
C GLU A 6 -0.80 -6.01 6.86
N LEU A 7 -1.66 -6.54 7.72
CA LEU A 7 -2.39 -5.73 8.70
C LEU A 7 -1.42 -5.02 9.66
N ARG A 8 -0.39 -5.71 10.14
CA ARG A 8 0.66 -5.11 10.99
C ARG A 8 1.44 -4.04 10.24
N ASN A 9 1.77 -4.29 8.97
CA ASN A 9 2.48 -3.33 8.13
C ASN A 9 1.61 -2.07 7.88
N LEU A 10 0.33 -2.24 7.53
CA LEU A 10 -0.59 -1.11 7.34
C LEU A 10 -0.72 -0.24 8.60
N LYS A 11 -0.84 -0.86 9.77
CA LYS A 11 -0.89 -0.14 11.06
C LYS A 11 0.42 0.60 11.37
N LYS A 12 1.57 0.03 11.02
CA LYS A 12 2.88 0.68 11.17
C LYS A 12 2.98 1.94 10.30
N TYR A 13 2.32 1.94 9.14
CA TYR A 13 2.29 3.05 8.20
C TYR A 13 1.00 3.89 8.28
N SER A 14 0.24 3.77 9.37
CA SER A 14 -0.91 4.67 9.57
C SER A 14 -0.42 6.11 9.73
N TRP A 15 -1.28 7.08 9.41
CA TRP A 15 -0.99 8.51 9.45
C TRP A 15 -0.35 8.96 10.78
N ILE A 16 -0.77 8.35 11.89
CA ILE A 16 -0.26 8.67 13.24
C ILE A 16 1.15 8.11 13.47
N ASN A 17 1.51 7.02 12.81
CA ASN A 17 2.73 6.24 13.10
C ASN A 17 3.82 6.41 12.03
N SER A 18 3.56 7.15 10.95
CA SER A 18 4.52 7.33 9.86
C SER A 18 4.36 8.67 9.14
N ASP A 19 5.48 9.36 8.93
CA ASP A 19 5.56 10.55 8.06
C ASP A 19 5.50 10.22 6.56
N MET A 20 5.30 8.94 6.21
CA MET A 20 5.24 8.50 4.82
C MET A 20 3.80 8.52 4.30
N VAL A 21 3.57 9.31 3.25
CA VAL A 21 2.34 9.26 2.47
C VAL A 21 2.26 7.92 1.75
N LEU A 22 1.10 7.25 1.84
CA LEU A 22 0.79 6.02 1.14
C LEU A 22 0.01 6.29 -0.15
N GLN A 23 0.20 5.44 -1.15
CA GLN A 23 -0.59 5.42 -2.38
C GLN A 23 -1.02 3.99 -2.73
N ILE A 24 -2.07 3.91 -3.52
CA ILE A 24 -2.49 2.68 -4.20
C ILE A 24 -1.80 2.64 -5.57
N GLY A 25 -1.19 1.51 -5.89
CA GLY A 25 -0.75 1.16 -7.24
C GLY A 25 -1.52 -0.04 -7.77
N GLU A 26 -1.52 -0.20 -9.08
CA GLU A 26 -2.02 -1.39 -9.78
C GLU A 26 -0.80 -2.14 -10.37
N ASP A 27 -0.77 -3.46 -10.24
CA ASP A 27 0.27 -4.30 -10.81
C ASP A 27 -0.13 -4.91 -12.17
N ILE A 28 0.80 -5.61 -12.81
CA ILE A 28 0.60 -6.18 -14.15
C ILE A 28 -0.47 -7.29 -14.19
N GLU A 29 -0.88 -7.83 -13.04
CA GLU A 29 -1.97 -8.81 -12.93
C GLU A 29 -3.33 -8.14 -12.71
N GLY A 30 -3.40 -6.80 -12.72
CA GLY A 30 -4.62 -6.04 -12.40
C GLY A 30 -4.96 -6.03 -10.91
N LYS A 31 -4.01 -6.41 -10.04
CA LYS A 31 -4.20 -6.36 -8.58
C LYS A 31 -3.73 -5.03 -8.03
N PHE A 32 -4.34 -4.62 -6.92
CA PHE A 32 -4.02 -3.37 -6.25
C PHE A 32 -3.09 -3.60 -5.07
N TYR A 33 -2.22 -2.64 -4.80
CA TYR A 33 -1.31 -2.70 -3.67
C TYR A 33 -1.08 -1.33 -3.04
N ILE A 34 -0.85 -1.30 -1.74
CA ILE A 34 -0.51 -0.08 -1.00
C ILE A 34 1.01 -0.01 -0.82
N ARG A 35 1.58 1.16 -1.11
CA ARG A 35 3.01 1.45 -0.91
C ARG A 35 3.23 2.87 -0.43
N PRO A 36 4.37 3.18 0.22
CA PRO A 36 4.78 4.56 0.44
C PRO A 36 5.09 5.27 -0.90
N ILE A 37 4.66 6.52 -1.06
CA ILE A 37 4.94 7.35 -2.25
C ILE A 37 6.43 7.57 -2.42
N ARG A 38 7.11 7.97 -1.33
CA ARG A 38 8.57 8.22 -1.31
C ARG A 38 9.40 6.96 -1.53
N TRP A 39 8.79 5.78 -1.56
CA TRP A 39 9.46 4.53 -1.89
C TRP A 39 9.08 4.10 -3.30
N SER A 40 9.80 4.65 -4.28
CA SER A 40 9.80 4.13 -5.63
C SER A 40 10.43 2.75 -5.65
N GLY A 41 9.75 1.78 -6.25
CA GLY A 41 10.38 0.50 -6.51
C GLY A 41 11.47 0.65 -7.57
N THR A 42 12.68 0.17 -7.28
CA THR A 42 13.76 0.08 -8.25
C THR A 42 13.60 -1.22 -9.02
N TYR A 43 13.36 -1.15 -10.33
CA TYR A 43 13.30 -2.34 -11.20
C TYR A 43 14.62 -2.53 -11.94
N SER A 44 15.14 -3.75 -11.99
CA SER A 44 16.34 -4.12 -12.73
C SER A 44 16.06 -5.39 -13.52
N SER A 45 16.33 -5.39 -14.82
CA SER A 45 16.13 -6.56 -15.70
C SER A 45 14.70 -7.13 -15.66
N GLY A 46 13.70 -6.25 -15.61
CA GLY A 46 12.28 -6.62 -15.52
C GLY A 46 11.84 -7.18 -14.16
N LYS A 47 12.73 -7.20 -13.15
CA LYS A 47 12.42 -7.67 -11.79
C LYS A 47 12.42 -6.49 -10.82
N LEU A 48 11.44 -6.44 -9.93
CA LEU A 48 11.44 -5.50 -8.80
C LEU A 48 12.62 -5.85 -7.90
N LYS A 49 13.64 -4.99 -7.90
CA LYS A 49 14.86 -5.14 -7.10
C LYS A 49 14.67 -4.56 -5.70
N GLU A 50 13.99 -3.42 -5.62
CA GLU A 50 13.61 -2.74 -4.39
C GLU A 50 12.21 -2.17 -4.57
N GLY A 51 11.43 -2.04 -3.50
CA GLY A 51 10.07 -1.52 -3.57
C GLY A 51 9.24 -2.10 -2.44
N LYS A 52 8.58 -1.23 -1.68
CA LYS A 52 7.86 -1.66 -0.48
C LYS A 52 6.37 -1.82 -0.77
N CYS A 53 5.97 -3.07 -1.00
CA CYS A 53 4.56 -3.45 -0.95
C CYS A 53 4.17 -3.69 0.50
N ILE A 54 3.20 -2.92 1.00
CA ILE A 54 2.70 -3.01 2.38
C ILE A 54 1.60 -4.07 2.46
N ALA A 55 0.70 -4.07 1.48
CA ALA A 55 -0.44 -4.97 1.38
C ALA A 55 -0.93 -5.06 -0.07
N ARG A 56 -1.51 -6.22 -0.44
CA ARG A 56 -2.14 -6.47 -1.75
C ARG A 56 -3.65 -6.72 -1.62
N PHE A 57 -4.37 -6.36 -2.67
CA PHE A 57 -5.82 -6.38 -2.75
C PHE A 57 -6.27 -6.78 -4.16
N ASP A 58 -7.41 -7.46 -4.24
CA ASP A 58 -7.98 -7.87 -5.52
C ASP A 58 -8.73 -6.71 -6.20
N THR A 59 -9.24 -5.76 -5.42
CA THR A 59 -9.99 -4.59 -5.92
C THR A 59 -9.38 -3.28 -5.44
N ARG A 60 -9.69 -2.20 -6.17
CA ARG A 60 -9.32 -0.85 -5.76
C ARG A 60 -10.10 -0.43 -4.53
N GLU A 61 -11.38 -0.77 -4.44
CA GLU A 61 -12.22 -0.43 -3.29
C GLU A 61 -11.66 -1.00 -1.99
N ASP A 62 -11.16 -2.24 -1.99
CA ASP A 62 -10.57 -2.86 -0.80
C ASP A 62 -9.29 -2.12 -0.35
N ALA A 63 -8.47 -1.70 -1.31
CA ALA A 63 -7.26 -0.94 -1.03
C ALA A 63 -7.60 0.46 -0.47
N GLU A 64 -8.61 1.13 -1.03
CA GLU A 64 -9.11 2.42 -0.51
C GLU A 64 -9.68 2.26 0.89
N TYR A 65 -10.49 1.22 1.11
CA TYR A 65 -11.05 0.90 2.42
C TYR A 65 -9.95 0.68 3.46
N ALA A 66 -8.87 -0.04 3.11
CA ALA A 66 -7.75 -0.25 4.01
C ALA A 66 -6.99 1.04 4.31
N LEU A 67 -6.75 1.89 3.31
CA LEU A 67 -6.10 3.19 3.50
C LEU A 67 -6.88 4.08 4.46
N ILE A 68 -8.20 4.11 4.33
CA ILE A 68 -9.07 4.94 5.17
C ILE A 68 -9.21 4.33 6.57
N ASN A 69 -9.66 3.08 6.65
CA ASN A 69 -10.09 2.47 7.91
C ASN A 69 -8.93 1.89 8.74
N ILE A 70 -7.80 1.53 8.11
CA ILE A 70 -6.63 0.97 8.80
C ILE A 70 -5.53 2.02 8.93
N CYS A 71 -5.23 2.73 7.85
CA CYS A 71 -4.16 3.74 7.86
C CYS A 71 -4.64 5.12 8.31
N GLY A 72 -5.95 5.36 8.42
CA GLY A 72 -6.51 6.62 8.95
C GLY A 72 -6.45 7.78 7.96
N TYR A 73 -6.37 7.50 6.65
CA TYR A 73 -6.37 8.54 5.62
C TYR A 73 -7.80 9.03 5.40
N SER A 74 -7.98 10.34 5.23
CA SER A 74 -9.25 10.87 4.75
C SER A 74 -9.32 10.73 3.23
N LYS A 75 -10.50 10.38 2.70
CA LYS A 75 -10.84 10.76 1.33
C LYS A 75 -10.92 12.28 1.36
N GLY A 76 -9.87 12.95 0.88
CA GLY A 76 -9.91 14.39 0.68
C GLY A 76 -11.16 14.73 -0.12
N PHE A 77 -11.99 15.61 0.44
CA PHE A 77 -13.13 16.22 -0.24
C PHE A 77 -12.65 17.14 -1.37
#